data_AF-A0A8H4EPM2-F1
#
_entry.id   AF-A0A8H4EPM2-F1
#
_cell.length_a   1.000
_cell.length_b   1.000
_cell.length_c   1.000
_cell.angle_alpha   90.00
_cell.angle_beta   90.00
_cell.angle_gamma   90.00
#
_symmetry.space_group_name_H-M   'P 1'
#
loop_
_entity.id
_entity.type
_entity.pdbx_description
1 polymer ?
#
loop_
_entity_poly.entity_id
_entity_poly.type
_entity_poly.pdbx_seq_one_letter_code
_entity_poly.pdbx_strand_id
1 'polypeptide(L)'
;MQSLFCCSFCSKTYIHKGSLRAHEIKKHNNNKLLHNQYPLYIPLFSDCQQFCSAFINLVRKCLTSHHSTQGLKSIEFPCSENIFAFYFKNEENFKYIHYQRKYNCTFEGLQGYQRIAKLFDFEEWERVTNKTGSETYIVFSKVNPNDYTIEEKKVEFCWNEKGNTFKYGVITFIFEINTETVEFVD
;
A
#
# COMPACT_ATOMS: atom_id res chain seq x y z
N MET A 1 -6.69 -34.72 -9.85
CA MET A 1 -5.59 -34.59 -8.87
C MET A 1 -5.82 -33.28 -8.12
N GLN A 2 -6.15 -33.33 -6.83
CA GLN A 2 -6.45 -32.12 -6.05
C GLN A 2 -5.12 -31.40 -5.77
N SER A 3 -5.00 -30.14 -6.17
CA SER A 3 -3.78 -29.35 -5.93
C SER A 3 -3.63 -29.10 -4.42
N LEU A 4 -2.55 -29.61 -3.82
CA LEU A 4 -2.24 -29.38 -2.40
C LEU A 4 -1.65 -27.98 -2.19
N PHE A 5 -1.98 -27.36 -1.06
CA PHE A 5 -1.42 -26.08 -0.64
C PHE A 5 -0.20 -26.33 0.26
N CYS A 6 0.97 -25.81 -0.11
CA CYS A 6 2.21 -26.03 0.64
C CYS A 6 2.59 -24.79 1.47
N CYS A 7 3.00 -25.02 2.72
CA CYS A 7 3.60 -24.00 3.57
C CYS A 7 5.08 -23.82 3.22
N SER A 8 5.49 -22.61 2.82
CA SER A 8 6.87 -22.31 2.43
C SER A 8 7.91 -22.39 3.57
N PHE A 9 7.49 -22.40 4.85
CA PHE A 9 8.41 -22.43 5.99
C PHE A 9 8.82 -23.83 6.45
N CYS A 10 7.90 -24.78 6.33
CA CYS A 10 8.08 -26.12 6.88
C CYS A 10 7.69 -27.21 5.90
N SER A 11 7.38 -26.83 4.66
CA SER A 11 7.04 -27.71 3.54
C SER A 11 5.83 -28.62 3.80
N LYS A 12 5.00 -28.29 4.80
CA LYS A 12 3.78 -29.04 5.12
C LYS A 12 2.69 -28.76 4.09
N THR A 13 1.99 -29.80 3.66
CA THR A 13 0.92 -29.73 2.67
C THR A 13 -0.46 -29.81 3.31
N TYR A 14 -1.40 -29.06 2.77
CA TYR A 14 -2.77 -28.94 3.24
C TYR A 14 -3.74 -29.14 2.09
N ILE A 15 -4.85 -29.84 2.36
CA ILE A 15 -5.92 -30.07 1.38
C ILE A 15 -6.67 -28.77 1.07
N HIS A 16 -6.86 -27.91 2.08
CA HIS A 16 -7.62 -26.67 1.95
C HIS A 16 -6.76 -25.45 2.26
N LYS A 17 -7.00 -24.35 1.52
CA LYS A 17 -6.38 -23.03 1.76
C LYS A 17 -6.64 -22.52 3.18
N GLY A 18 -7.82 -22.80 3.74
CA GLY A 18 -8.16 -22.45 5.12
C GLY A 18 -7.29 -23.17 6.16
N SER A 19 -6.93 -24.43 5.91
CA SER A 19 -6.05 -25.20 6.78
C SER A 19 -4.60 -24.69 6.73
N LEU A 20 -4.12 -24.32 5.54
CA LEU A 20 -2.83 -23.64 5.39
C LEU A 20 -2.82 -22.31 6.16
N ARG A 21 -3.86 -21.48 5.99
CA ARG A 21 -4.01 -20.20 6.71
C ARG A 21 -3.93 -20.40 8.23
N ALA A 22 -4.72 -21.32 8.78
CA ALA A 22 -4.74 -21.57 10.23
C ALA A 22 -3.37 -22.06 10.73
N HIS A 23 -2.69 -22.90 9.96
CA HIS A 23 -1.32 -23.32 10.27
C HIS A 23 -0.36 -22.14 10.31
N GLU A 24 -0.35 -21.30 9.27
CA GLU A 24 0.59 -20.19 9.15
C GLU A 24 0.38 -19.15 10.24
N ILE A 25 -0.86 -18.80 10.55
CA ILE A 25 -1.18 -17.90 11.68
C ILE A 25 -0.69 -18.51 13.00
N LYS A 26 -0.95 -19.80 13.25
CA LYS A 26 -0.61 -20.44 14.53
C LYS A 26 0.88 -20.68 14.71
N LYS A 27 1.63 -20.94 13.64
CA LYS A 27 3.01 -21.41 13.69
C LYS A 27 4.05 -20.40 13.21
N HIS A 28 3.64 -19.42 12.43
CA HIS A 28 4.51 -18.44 11.78
C HIS A 28 3.95 -17.02 11.98
N ASN A 29 3.78 -16.60 13.23
CA ASN A 29 3.05 -15.37 13.58
C ASN A 29 3.83 -14.05 13.31
N ASN A 30 5.16 -14.12 13.11
CA ASN A 30 6.06 -12.96 12.98
C ASN A 30 6.84 -12.93 11.64
N ASN A 31 6.13 -13.04 10.53
CA ASN A 31 6.74 -13.21 9.20
C ASN A 31 7.30 -11.91 8.61
N LYS A 32 8.53 -11.57 9.02
CA LYS A 32 9.43 -10.67 8.27
C LYS A 32 10.19 -11.40 7.14
N LEU A 33 9.93 -12.69 6.93
CA LEU A 33 10.65 -13.50 5.96
C LEU A 33 10.04 -13.32 4.57
N LEU A 34 10.84 -12.75 3.67
CA LEU A 34 10.52 -12.53 2.26
C LEU A 34 10.28 -13.88 1.56
N HIS A 35 9.23 -13.97 0.74
CA HIS A 35 8.80 -15.19 0.05
C HIS A 35 9.92 -15.81 -0.78
N ASN A 36 10.69 -14.96 -1.47
CA ASN A 36 11.88 -15.34 -2.18
C ASN A 36 13.09 -15.15 -1.26
N GLN A 37 13.61 -16.26 -0.75
CA GLN A 37 14.87 -16.37 0.04
C GLN A 37 16.12 -15.91 -0.72
N TYR A 38 15.99 -15.37 -1.92
CA TYR A 38 17.08 -14.72 -2.62
C TYR A 38 17.43 -13.42 -1.88
N PRO A 39 18.72 -13.05 -1.76
CA PRO A 39 19.04 -11.69 -1.42
C PRO A 39 18.34 -10.83 -2.47
N LEU A 40 17.28 -10.12 -2.07
CA LEU A 40 16.62 -9.19 -2.97
C LEU A 40 17.71 -8.25 -3.43
N TYR A 41 18.14 -8.42 -4.68
CA TYR A 41 19.11 -7.54 -5.29
C TYR A 41 18.59 -6.12 -5.10
N ILE A 42 19.49 -5.24 -4.66
CA ILE A 42 19.22 -3.80 -4.61
C ILE A 42 18.64 -3.45 -6.00
N PRO A 43 17.38 -2.98 -6.07
CA PRO A 43 16.78 -2.67 -7.36
C PRO A 43 17.64 -1.65 -8.10
N LEU A 44 17.61 -1.69 -9.44
CA LEU A 44 18.29 -0.67 -10.22
C LEU A 44 17.67 0.69 -9.90
N PHE A 45 18.51 1.73 -9.87
CA PHE A 45 18.04 3.10 -9.60
C PHE A 45 16.92 3.51 -10.58
N SER A 46 17.02 3.11 -11.85
CA SER A 46 15.99 3.34 -12.88
C SER A 46 14.65 2.68 -12.54
N ASP A 47 14.66 1.51 -11.91
CA ASP A 47 13.43 0.80 -11.53
C ASP A 47 12.76 1.50 -10.34
N CYS A 48 13.57 1.97 -9.38
CA CYS A 48 13.10 2.80 -8.27
C CYS A 48 12.48 4.12 -8.77
N GLN A 49 13.13 4.79 -9.72
CA GLN A 49 12.60 6.03 -10.31
C GLN A 49 11.29 5.80 -11.07
N GLN A 50 11.21 4.72 -11.85
CA GLN A 50 9.97 4.36 -12.56
C GLN A 50 8.84 4.06 -11.59
N PHE A 51 9.12 3.32 -10.51
CA PHE A 51 8.16 3.05 -9.46
C PHE A 51 7.64 4.33 -8.80
N CYS A 52 8.52 5.23 -8.34
CA CYS A 52 8.10 6.49 -7.71
C CYS A 52 7.31 7.36 -8.68
N SER A 53 7.77 7.47 -9.94
CA SER A 53 7.08 8.25 -10.97
C SER A 53 5.68 7.70 -11.25
N ALA A 54 5.54 6.36 -11.36
CA ALA A 54 4.25 5.72 -11.55
C ALA A 54 3.31 5.97 -10.38
N PHE A 55 3.80 5.82 -9.14
CA PHE A 55 3.03 6.10 -7.93
C PHE A 55 2.53 7.55 -7.90
N ILE A 56 3.43 8.53 -8.03
CA ILE A 56 3.09 9.97 -7.97
C ILE A 56 2.08 10.33 -9.06
N ASN A 57 2.29 9.85 -10.29
CA ASN A 57 1.39 10.14 -11.41
C ASN A 57 -0.02 9.57 -11.18
N LEU A 58 -0.12 8.36 -10.63
CA LEU A 58 -1.41 7.74 -10.33
C LEU A 58 -2.13 8.44 -9.18
N VAL A 59 -1.43 8.79 -8.11
CA VAL A 59 -1.98 9.56 -6.99
C VAL A 59 -2.50 10.91 -7.48
N ARG A 60 -1.68 11.68 -8.21
CA ARG A 60 -2.08 12.98 -8.77
C ARG A 60 -3.30 12.87 -9.67
N LYS A 61 -3.33 11.86 -10.55
CA LYS A 61 -4.49 11.60 -11.42
C LYS A 61 -5.76 11.38 -10.59
N CYS A 62 -5.67 10.61 -9.50
CA CYS A 62 -6.80 10.43 -8.58
C CYS A 62 -7.22 11.73 -7.90
N LEU A 63 -6.28 12.56 -7.46
CA LEU A 63 -6.59 13.85 -6.80
C LEU A 63 -7.20 14.87 -7.77
N THR A 64 -6.85 14.85 -9.06
CA THR A 64 -7.39 15.78 -10.07
C THR A 64 -8.77 15.42 -10.65
N SER A 65 -9.31 14.24 -10.35
CA SER A 65 -10.56 13.77 -10.97
C SER A 65 -11.78 14.47 -10.34
N HIS A 66 -12.69 15.06 -11.14
CA HIS A 66 -13.79 15.88 -10.64
C HIS A 66 -14.95 15.08 -9.96
N HIS A 67 -15.56 15.71 -8.93
CA HIS A 67 -16.87 15.48 -8.28
C HIS A 67 -17.26 14.09 -7.72
N SER A 68 -16.48 13.03 -7.96
CA SER A 68 -16.70 11.68 -7.41
C SER A 68 -15.55 11.20 -6.52
N THR A 69 -14.64 12.11 -6.18
CA THR A 69 -13.30 11.83 -5.65
C THR A 69 -13.23 11.68 -4.14
N GLN A 70 -14.20 12.15 -3.38
CA GLN A 70 -14.19 11.97 -1.93
C GLN A 70 -14.39 10.50 -1.52
N GLY A 71 -13.87 10.15 -0.35
CA GLY A 71 -13.99 8.83 0.25
C GLY A 71 -12.86 7.87 -0.11
N LEU A 72 -13.07 6.60 0.21
CA LEU A 72 -12.07 5.54 0.06
C LEU A 72 -11.77 5.27 -1.43
N LYS A 73 -10.50 5.28 -1.78
CA LYS A 73 -9.95 4.99 -3.10
C LYS A 73 -8.90 3.90 -3.03
N SER A 74 -8.66 3.31 -4.19
CA SER A 74 -7.54 2.39 -4.39
C SER A 74 -7.00 2.56 -5.80
N ILE A 75 -5.67 2.59 -5.93
CA ILE A 75 -4.96 2.53 -7.22
C ILE A 75 -4.15 1.25 -7.29
N GLU A 76 -4.06 0.66 -8.48
CA GLU A 76 -3.26 -0.53 -8.73
C GLU A 76 -2.26 -0.29 -9.86
N PHE A 77 -1.03 -0.78 -9.70
CA PHE A 77 -0.04 -0.76 -10.76
C PHE A 77 0.98 -1.90 -10.64
N PRO A 78 1.64 -2.30 -11.74
CA PRO A 78 2.68 -3.31 -11.71
C PRO A 78 3.85 -2.88 -10.80
N CYS A 79 4.30 -3.79 -9.95
CA CYS A 79 5.46 -3.57 -9.08
C CYS A 79 6.10 -4.92 -8.77
N SER A 80 7.41 -5.04 -8.98
CA SER A 80 8.14 -6.25 -8.61
C SER A 80 8.27 -6.38 -7.08
N GLU A 81 8.37 -7.62 -6.60
CA GLU A 81 8.49 -7.91 -5.17
C GLU A 81 9.71 -7.22 -4.55
N ASN A 82 10.83 -7.20 -5.26
CA ASN A 82 12.08 -6.60 -4.78
C ASN A 82 11.97 -5.08 -4.59
N ILE A 83 11.28 -4.36 -5.48
CA ILE A 83 11.05 -2.91 -5.33
C ILE A 83 10.15 -2.66 -4.12
N PHE A 84 9.04 -3.42 -3.99
CA PHE A 84 8.15 -3.27 -2.84
C PHE A 84 8.90 -3.49 -1.52
N ALA A 85 9.63 -4.60 -1.41
CA ALA A 85 10.40 -4.89 -0.22
C ALA A 85 11.55 -3.90 0.00
N PHE A 86 12.18 -3.37 -1.06
CA PHE A 86 13.22 -2.34 -0.92
C PHE A 86 12.70 -1.10 -0.17
N TYR A 87 11.51 -0.61 -0.53
CA TYR A 87 10.90 0.54 0.14
C TYR A 87 10.32 0.22 1.52
N PHE A 88 9.62 -0.92 1.66
CA PHE A 88 8.75 -1.10 2.82
C PHE A 88 9.26 -2.08 3.89
N LYS A 89 10.28 -2.92 3.62
CA LYS A 89 10.67 -4.03 4.54
C LYS A 89 11.08 -3.59 5.95
N ASN A 90 11.54 -2.35 6.09
CA ASN A 90 12.03 -1.80 7.35
C ASN A 90 10.94 -1.03 8.11
N GLU A 91 9.74 -0.90 7.54
CA GLU A 91 8.62 -0.25 8.20
C GLU A 91 8.01 -1.16 9.27
N GLU A 92 7.53 -0.56 10.36
CA GLU A 92 7.02 -1.29 11.53
C GLU A 92 5.86 -2.23 11.18
N ASN A 93 4.93 -1.74 10.34
CA ASN A 93 3.73 -2.46 9.95
C ASN A 93 3.92 -3.36 8.72
N PHE A 94 5.16 -3.55 8.25
CA PHE A 94 5.44 -4.44 7.13
C PHE A 94 5.24 -5.90 7.51
N LYS A 95 4.37 -6.59 6.77
CA LYS A 95 4.05 -8.00 7.01
C LYS A 95 3.87 -8.76 5.71
N TYR A 96 4.32 -10.02 5.71
CA TYR A 96 4.02 -10.95 4.63
C TYR A 96 2.96 -11.97 5.05
N ILE A 97 1.94 -12.12 4.21
CA ILE A 97 0.79 -13.01 4.38
C ILE A 97 0.93 -14.16 3.37
N HIS A 98 1.53 -15.27 3.81
CA HIS A 98 1.95 -16.38 2.95
C HIS A 98 0.83 -17.04 2.17
N TYR A 99 -0.28 -17.43 2.81
CA TYR A 99 -1.42 -18.06 2.12
C TYR A 99 -2.07 -17.15 1.06
N GLN A 100 -1.82 -15.84 1.12
CA GLN A 100 -2.27 -14.87 0.12
C GLN A 100 -1.18 -14.46 -0.87
N ARG A 101 0.07 -14.86 -0.62
CA ARG A 101 1.26 -14.37 -1.32
C ARG A 101 1.26 -12.85 -1.45
N LYS A 102 1.02 -12.21 -0.31
CA LYS A 102 0.71 -10.79 -0.22
C LYS A 102 1.58 -10.12 0.83
N TYR A 103 2.22 -9.00 0.50
CA TYR A 103 2.77 -8.10 1.50
C TYR A 103 1.80 -6.98 1.81
N ASN A 104 1.82 -6.53 3.06
CA ASN A 104 1.10 -5.35 3.52
C ASN A 104 2.05 -4.42 4.25
N CYS A 105 1.88 -3.12 4.05
CA CYS A 105 2.50 -2.08 4.84
C CYS A 105 1.48 -0.96 5.05
N THR A 106 1.29 -0.53 6.30
CA THR A 106 0.33 0.53 6.65
C THR A 106 1.03 1.71 7.32
N PHE A 107 0.56 2.90 7.00
CA PHE A 107 1.03 4.16 7.55
C PHE A 107 -0.17 4.91 8.11
N GLU A 108 -0.04 5.47 9.31
CA GLU A 108 -1.14 6.08 10.06
C GLU A 108 -0.76 7.48 10.55
N GLY A 109 -1.72 8.39 10.54
CA GLY A 109 -1.55 9.75 11.04
C GLY A 109 -0.48 10.57 10.29
N LEU A 110 -0.11 11.69 10.91
CA LEU A 110 0.88 12.63 10.35
C LEU A 110 2.28 11.99 10.22
N GLN A 111 2.64 11.11 11.16
CA GLN A 111 3.90 10.38 11.10
C GLN A 111 3.96 9.46 9.88
N GLY A 112 2.85 8.78 9.57
CA GLY A 112 2.71 7.96 8.38
C GLY A 112 2.88 8.76 7.09
N TYR A 113 2.26 9.94 7.01
CA TYR A 113 2.45 10.88 5.90
C TYR A 113 3.93 11.26 5.70
N GLN A 114 4.59 11.74 6.77
CA GLN A 114 5.99 12.17 6.71
C GLN A 114 6.92 11.01 6.31
N ARG A 115 6.60 9.80 6.78
CA ARG A 115 7.36 8.61 6.43
C ARG A 115 7.27 8.28 4.95
N ILE A 116 6.08 8.37 4.35
CA ILE A 116 5.90 8.14 2.90
C ILE A 116 6.62 9.22 2.09
N ALA A 117 6.49 10.50 2.47
CA ALA A 117 7.19 11.60 1.80
C ALA A 117 8.71 11.36 1.77
N LYS A 118 9.28 10.93 2.90
CA LYS A 118 10.70 10.57 3.01
C LYS A 118 11.07 9.31 2.20
N LEU A 119 10.19 8.30 2.14
CA LEU A 119 10.44 7.08 1.38
C LEU A 119 10.57 7.35 -0.12
N PHE A 120 9.77 8.27 -0.65
CA PHE A 120 9.75 8.58 -2.09
C PHE A 120 10.51 9.86 -2.46
N ASP A 121 11.12 10.52 -1.47
CA ASP A 121 11.79 11.82 -1.61
C ASP A 121 10.91 12.85 -2.34
N PHE A 122 9.65 12.94 -1.88
CA PHE A 122 8.63 13.75 -2.52
C PHE A 122 7.69 14.37 -1.50
N GLU A 123 7.78 15.68 -1.34
CA GLU A 123 6.88 16.48 -0.50
C GLU A 123 5.60 16.84 -1.26
N GLU A 124 4.51 17.10 -0.53
CA GLU A 124 3.22 17.53 -1.09
C GLU A 124 2.62 16.54 -2.12
N TRP A 125 3.03 15.26 -2.10
CA TRP A 125 2.47 14.22 -2.98
C TRP A 125 0.98 13.97 -2.74
N GLU A 126 0.51 14.30 -1.54
CA GLU A 126 -0.80 13.95 -1.03
C GLU A 126 -1.89 14.95 -1.40
N ARG A 127 -1.55 16.10 -2.02
CA ARG A 127 -2.50 17.17 -2.33
C ARG A 127 -2.36 17.72 -3.75
N VAL A 128 -3.46 18.25 -4.28
CA VAL A 128 -3.48 19.05 -5.51
C VAL A 128 -4.45 20.21 -5.33
N THR A 129 -3.99 21.42 -5.66
CA THR A 129 -4.82 22.62 -5.75
C THR A 129 -5.28 22.82 -7.19
N ASN A 130 -6.59 22.94 -7.41
CA ASN A 130 -7.13 23.19 -8.73
C ASN A 130 -7.08 24.69 -9.10
N LYS A 131 -7.44 25.03 -10.34
CA LYS A 131 -7.43 26.42 -10.82
C LYS A 131 -8.39 27.35 -10.08
N THR A 132 -9.41 26.81 -9.40
CA THR A 132 -10.38 27.57 -8.62
C THR A 132 -9.97 27.70 -7.14
N GLY A 133 -8.77 27.26 -6.78
CA GLY A 133 -8.25 27.32 -5.42
C GLY A 133 -8.75 26.20 -4.50
N SER A 134 -9.61 25.30 -4.97
CA SER A 134 -10.05 24.14 -4.18
C SER A 134 -8.92 23.13 -4.07
N GLU A 135 -8.79 22.50 -2.91
CA GLU A 135 -7.76 21.50 -2.63
C GLU A 135 -8.37 20.11 -2.54
N THR A 136 -7.78 19.14 -3.23
CA THR A 136 -8.09 17.72 -3.07
C THR A 136 -6.88 17.03 -2.48
N TYR A 137 -7.06 16.33 -1.36
CA TYR A 137 -5.95 15.75 -0.60
C TYR A 137 -6.27 14.36 -0.02
N ILE A 138 -5.23 13.60 0.30
CA ILE A 138 -5.33 12.33 1.03
C ILE A 138 -5.47 12.62 2.52
N VAL A 139 -6.45 11.98 3.16
CA VAL A 139 -6.77 12.17 4.57
C VAL A 139 -5.88 11.28 5.46
N PHE A 140 -5.11 11.90 6.35
CA PHE A 140 -4.32 11.23 7.39
C PHE A 140 -4.89 11.41 8.80
N SER A 141 -5.77 12.38 8.99
CA SER A 141 -6.54 12.56 10.23
C SER A 141 -7.83 13.31 9.96
N LYS A 142 -8.82 13.14 10.83
CA LYS A 142 -10.07 13.92 10.84
C LYS A 142 -10.34 14.42 12.24
N VAL A 143 -10.77 15.67 12.36
CA VAL A 143 -11.27 16.21 13.63
C VAL A 143 -12.76 15.88 13.72
N ASN A 144 -13.18 15.24 14.81
CA ASN A 144 -14.59 15.02 15.10
C ASN A 144 -15.22 16.36 15.52
N PRO A 145 -16.24 16.86 14.80
CA PRO A 145 -16.82 18.16 15.07
C PRO A 145 -17.55 18.24 16.42
N ASN A 146 -17.94 17.11 17.01
CA ASN A 146 -18.72 17.07 18.24
C ASN A 146 -17.84 17.22 19.50
N ASP A 147 -16.65 16.62 19.50
CA ASP A 147 -15.78 16.53 20.68
C ASP A 147 -14.33 16.99 20.41
N TYR A 148 -14.04 17.45 19.20
CA TYR A 148 -12.72 17.91 18.73
C TYR A 148 -11.61 16.85 18.84
N THR A 149 -11.97 15.57 19.03
CA THR A 149 -11.00 14.48 19.02
C THR A 149 -10.46 14.26 17.62
N ILE A 150 -9.20 13.84 17.54
CA ILE A 150 -8.54 13.52 16.27
C ILE A 150 -8.67 12.02 16.02
N GLU A 151 -9.37 11.66 14.96
CA GLU A 151 -9.38 10.32 14.40
C GLU A 151 -8.20 10.19 13.42
N GLU A 152 -7.18 9.42 13.76
CA GLU A 152 -6.11 9.10 12.82
C GLU A 152 -6.64 8.20 11.70
N LYS A 153 -6.23 8.50 10.47
CA LYS A 153 -6.52 7.69 9.29
C LYS A 153 -5.24 7.00 8.85
N LYS A 154 -5.43 5.89 8.13
CA LYS A 154 -4.34 5.09 7.59
C LYS A 154 -4.44 4.95 6.09
N VAL A 155 -3.28 4.75 5.47
CA VAL A 155 -3.14 4.30 4.10
C VAL A 155 -2.46 2.93 4.08
N GLU A 156 -2.78 2.11 3.09
CA GLU A 156 -2.29 0.74 2.98
C GLU A 156 -1.66 0.48 1.61
N PHE A 157 -0.44 -0.05 1.61
CA PHE A 157 0.22 -0.60 0.45
C PHE A 157 0.14 -2.13 0.52
N CYS A 158 -0.51 -2.74 -0.47
CA CYS A 158 -0.67 -4.18 -0.60
C CYS A 158 0.06 -4.68 -1.85
N TRP A 159 1.14 -5.43 -1.73
CA TRP A 159 1.71 -6.14 -2.87
C TRP A 159 1.10 -7.54 -2.97
N ASN A 160 0.75 -7.97 -4.18
CA ASN A 160 0.20 -9.31 -4.42
C ASN A 160 0.92 -9.96 -5.60
N GLU A 161 1.31 -11.23 -5.43
CA GLU A 161 1.69 -12.07 -6.58
C GLU A 161 0.43 -12.42 -7.40
N LYS A 162 0.47 -12.15 -8.70
CA LYS A 162 -0.56 -12.43 -9.68
C LYS A 162 0.00 -13.33 -10.79
N GLY A 163 -0.89 -13.95 -11.54
CA GLY A 163 -0.54 -14.82 -12.66
C GLY A 163 -0.26 -16.26 -12.25
N ASN A 164 -0.82 -17.21 -13.00
CA ASN A 164 -0.64 -18.64 -12.75
C ASN A 164 0.63 -19.19 -13.43
N THR A 165 0.90 -18.77 -14.67
CA THR A 165 2.03 -19.27 -15.49
C THR A 165 3.22 -18.31 -15.48
N PHE A 166 2.96 -17.02 -15.65
CA PHE A 166 3.94 -15.96 -15.51
C PHE A 166 3.59 -15.16 -14.27
N LYS A 167 4.36 -15.34 -13.20
CA LYS A 167 4.15 -14.63 -11.95
C LYS A 167 4.61 -13.18 -12.11
N TYR A 168 3.77 -12.24 -11.71
CA TYR A 168 4.10 -10.82 -11.65
C TYR A 168 3.50 -10.19 -10.41
N GLY A 169 4.10 -9.10 -9.95
CA GLY A 169 3.62 -8.38 -8.78
C GLY A 169 2.73 -7.20 -9.15
N VAL A 170 1.68 -6.98 -8.35
CA VAL A 170 0.83 -5.78 -8.42
C VAL A 170 0.79 -5.17 -7.04
N ILE A 171 1.02 -3.87 -6.96
CA ILE A 171 0.79 -3.10 -5.75
C ILE A 171 -0.60 -2.45 -5.83
N THR A 172 -1.36 -2.53 -4.74
CA THR A 172 -2.60 -1.79 -4.51
C THR A 172 -2.32 -0.78 -3.40
N PHE A 173 -2.51 0.52 -3.66
CA PHE A 173 -2.44 1.57 -2.66
C PHE A 173 -3.85 2.04 -2.32
N ILE A 174 -4.23 1.94 -1.05
CA ILE A 174 -5.58 2.24 -0.53
C ILE A 174 -5.49 3.44 0.39
N PHE A 175 -6.36 4.43 0.17
CA PHE A 175 -6.32 5.71 0.86
C PHE A 175 -7.68 6.42 0.79
N GLU A 176 -7.92 7.38 1.68
CA GLU A 176 -9.13 8.20 1.67
C GLU A 176 -8.82 9.60 1.09
N ILE A 177 -9.69 10.12 0.24
CA ILE A 177 -9.57 11.48 -0.31
C ILE A 177 -10.64 12.39 0.30
N ASN A 178 -10.27 13.64 0.57
CA ASN A 178 -11.21 14.72 0.83
C ASN A 178 -10.98 15.88 -0.16
N THR A 179 -11.96 16.77 -0.28
CA THR A 179 -11.86 17.99 -1.07
C THR A 179 -12.43 19.15 -0.30
N GLU A 180 -11.64 20.22 -0.18
CA GLU A 180 -12.03 21.49 0.42
C GLU A 180 -12.23 22.52 -0.68
N THR A 181 -13.45 23.03 -0.79
CA THR A 181 -13.81 24.09 -1.73
C THR A 181 -13.67 25.43 -1.03
N VAL A 182 -12.93 26.36 -1.66
CA VAL A 182 -12.96 27.76 -1.26
C VAL A 182 -14.33 28.31 -1.64
N GLU A 183 -15.17 28.60 -0.64
CA GLU A 183 -16.39 29.37 -0.85
C GLU A 183 -15.98 30.84 -1.07
N PHE A 184 -16.26 31.38 -2.25
CA PHE A 184 -16.16 32.81 -2.47
C PHE A 184 -17.30 33.46 -1.68
N VAL A 185 -16.95 34.28 -0.68
CA VAL A 185 -17.90 35.18 -0.02
C VAL A 185 -18.06 36.38 -0.95
N ASP A 186 -19.22 36.46 -1.63
CA ASP A 186 -19.63 37.63 -2.42
C ASP A 186 -19.83 38.88 -1.55
#